data_AF-A0AAN7W8C7-F1
#
_entry.id   AF-A0AAN7W8C7-F1
#
_cell.length_a   1.000
_cell.length_b   1.000
_cell.length_c   1.000
_cell.angle_alpha   90.00
_cell.angle_beta   90.00
_cell.angle_gamma   90.00
#
_symmetry.space_group_name_H-M   'P 1'
#
loop_
_entity.id
_entity.type
_entity.pdbx_description
1 polymer ?
#
loop_
_entity_poly.entity_id
_entity_poly.type
_entity_poly.pdbx_seq_one_letter_code
_entity_poly.pdbx_strand_id
1 'polypeptide(L)'
;MGAAPSIIADHEQTPAADVLGDVFPSGSSFYLTNGASGYKECLAVDLNGKASLKTIRDSPDREWMIEYGGTDRSKIALRNVGTKTWLAVTHHAYGSVTKLYGGGVVYYFVYKGAEANTFWLSTTQANDCFLCPLSDVPGASEKDVRNLTSSNGAGYGKGVDLYRSKAAELSWRLEWTPEYEELKGETPEGQAAIQRRKDQIAEKSSINGDNGETGTQQQDHKGVEKALGKQEEGVCCANGEKCKYKQRFDDMEDIMREYEDLQAALADIDAKKAALVKEAEDQKKSQAALNAQVKAHAEKEAKAQKRADALAERERAVAEKEDAITQKEIDLQKRDQDLDARQQAVIADEKASKATRVDKETARKKREEQAAHTSEVQRKNEAARKERQAAQAEAAKLKAENVELREKLRKFEEDYSKQGQDGEDTAAHYEKAKVQADLEHAQEIIGQLQQQNTEMSHPNGSSVAVATSASYGFAMRSPAAQMPKPAVPHPTQMPSFGIAPPNGLLPGQMVFGIAPPQRTRVPTSLRAR
;
A
#
# COMPACT_ATOMS: atom_id res chain seq x y z
N MET A 1 -1.22 10.51 -27.50
CA MET A 1 -0.62 11.83 -27.26
C MET A 1 -0.47 11.97 -25.75
N GLY A 2 0.74 11.73 -25.26
CA GLY A 2 1.03 11.69 -23.82
C GLY A 2 1.02 13.09 -23.23
N ALA A 3 0.43 13.22 -22.05
CA ALA A 3 0.50 14.43 -21.24
C ALA A 3 1.98 14.74 -20.95
N ALA A 4 2.39 16.00 -21.15
CA ALA A 4 3.67 16.48 -20.65
C ALA A 4 3.69 16.29 -19.12
N PRO A 5 4.82 15.89 -18.52
CA PRO A 5 4.94 15.86 -17.07
C PRO A 5 4.60 17.26 -16.55
N SER A 6 3.65 17.33 -15.62
CA SER A 6 3.34 18.56 -14.89
C SER A 6 4.65 19.15 -14.36
N ILE A 7 4.79 20.48 -14.43
CA ILE A 7 5.96 21.16 -13.85
C ILE A 7 6.01 20.87 -12.33
N ILE A 8 4.88 20.47 -11.72
CA ILE A 8 4.77 19.86 -10.38
C ILE A 8 5.79 18.76 -10.09
N ALA A 9 6.18 17.91 -11.05
CA ALA A 9 7.16 16.85 -10.77
C ALA A 9 8.54 17.40 -10.36
N ASP A 10 8.87 18.62 -10.79
CA ASP A 10 10.10 19.33 -10.42
C ASP A 10 9.92 20.22 -9.18
N HIS A 11 8.71 20.34 -8.63
CA HIS A 11 8.42 21.18 -7.48
C HIS A 11 8.53 20.39 -6.17
N GLU A 12 9.46 20.83 -5.33
CA GLU A 12 9.70 20.28 -4.00
C GLU A 12 8.44 20.44 -3.13
N GLN A 13 7.85 19.32 -2.70
CA GLN A 13 6.81 19.32 -1.67
C GLN A 13 7.44 19.73 -0.34
N THR A 14 6.85 20.72 0.32
CA THR A 14 7.38 21.29 1.55
C THR A 14 6.28 21.38 2.60
N PRO A 15 6.59 21.29 3.90
CA PRO A 15 5.64 21.68 4.94
C PRO A 15 5.20 23.13 4.76
N ALA A 16 3.95 23.43 5.14
CA ALA A 16 3.47 24.80 5.23
C ALA A 16 4.20 25.50 6.39
N ALA A 17 5.05 26.47 6.04
CA ALA A 17 5.83 27.25 6.98
C ALA A 17 5.27 28.66 7.14
N ASP A 18 5.47 29.26 8.31
CA ASP A 18 5.15 30.65 8.58
C ASP A 18 6.18 31.63 7.98
N VAL A 19 5.95 32.92 8.21
CA VAL A 19 6.84 34.01 7.78
C VAL A 19 8.29 33.88 8.24
N LEU A 20 8.59 33.12 9.28
CA LEU A 20 9.95 32.87 9.78
C LEU A 20 10.54 31.54 9.30
N GLY A 21 9.75 30.72 8.61
CA GLY A 21 10.15 29.39 8.13
C GLY A 21 9.86 28.28 9.14
N ASP A 22 9.17 28.58 10.25
CA ASP A 22 8.77 27.57 11.22
C ASP A 22 7.54 26.81 10.69
N VAL A 23 7.51 25.49 10.87
CA VAL A 23 6.34 24.68 10.49
C VAL A 23 5.16 25.04 11.38
N PHE A 24 4.02 25.38 10.78
CA PHE A 24 2.83 25.79 11.53
C PHE A 24 2.27 24.60 12.32
N PRO A 25 1.93 24.73 13.62
CA PRO A 25 1.26 23.68 14.35
C PRO A 25 -0.19 23.50 13.85
N SER A 26 -0.67 22.25 13.89
CA SER A 26 -2.07 21.94 13.55
C SER A 26 -3.01 22.60 14.54
N GLY A 27 -4.13 23.13 14.06
CA GLY A 27 -5.17 23.72 14.91
C GLY A 27 -4.94 25.19 15.28
N SER A 28 -3.82 25.79 14.87
CA SER A 28 -3.58 27.23 15.07
C SER A 28 -4.20 28.09 13.96
N SER A 29 -4.59 29.31 14.32
CA SER A 29 -5.16 30.31 13.41
C SER A 29 -4.06 31.13 12.71
N PHE A 30 -4.31 31.56 11.47
CA PHE A 30 -3.43 32.44 10.68
C PHE A 30 -4.22 33.19 9.61
N TYR A 31 -3.58 34.19 9.01
CA TYR A 31 -4.05 34.82 7.77
C TYR A 31 -3.35 34.21 6.57
N LEU A 32 -4.11 33.79 5.58
CA LEU A 32 -3.57 33.24 4.33
C LEU A 32 -3.36 34.38 3.32
N THR A 33 -2.14 34.91 3.21
CA THR A 33 -1.84 36.05 2.33
C THR A 33 -1.34 35.62 0.97
N ASN A 34 -1.62 36.44 -0.05
CA ASN A 34 -1.31 36.13 -1.44
C ASN A 34 -0.31 37.11 -2.06
N GLY A 35 0.62 36.58 -2.85
CA GLY A 35 1.68 37.36 -3.49
C GLY A 35 1.20 38.38 -4.52
N ALA A 36 0.02 38.21 -5.13
CA ALA A 36 -0.54 39.19 -6.05
C ALA A 36 -0.79 40.57 -5.39
N SER A 37 -1.02 40.58 -4.08
CA SER A 37 -1.17 41.81 -3.27
C SER A 37 0.15 42.29 -2.65
N GLY A 38 1.28 41.65 -2.98
CA GLY A 38 2.52 41.79 -2.21
C GLY A 38 2.37 41.36 -0.76
N TYR A 39 1.50 40.36 -0.50
CA TYR A 39 1.17 39.82 0.83
C TYR A 39 0.49 40.82 1.80
N LYS A 40 -0.09 41.92 1.28
CA LYS A 40 -0.82 42.92 2.08
C LYS A 40 -2.29 42.54 2.32
N GLU A 41 -2.81 41.61 1.52
CA GLU A 41 -4.19 41.12 1.61
C GLU A 41 -4.21 39.61 1.89
N CYS A 42 -5.22 39.18 2.64
CA CYS A 42 -5.48 37.80 3.00
C CYS A 42 -6.77 37.29 2.38
N LEU A 43 -6.84 35.97 2.22
CA LEU A 43 -8.06 35.28 1.82
C LEU A 43 -9.13 35.47 2.88
N ALA A 44 -10.25 36.06 2.49
CA ALA A 44 -11.40 36.30 3.33
C ALA A 44 -12.64 35.66 2.73
N VAL A 45 -13.60 35.31 3.58
CA VAL A 45 -14.81 34.59 3.21
C VAL A 45 -16.03 35.42 3.59
N ASP A 46 -16.92 35.68 2.63
CA ASP A 46 -18.20 36.31 2.98
C ASP A 46 -19.22 35.31 3.58
N LEU A 47 -20.33 35.82 4.10
CA LEU A 47 -21.40 34.98 4.67
C LEU A 47 -22.03 34.02 3.65
N ASN A 48 -21.82 34.24 2.34
CA ASN A 48 -22.29 33.38 1.27
C ASN A 48 -21.25 32.31 0.88
N GLY A 49 -20.13 32.22 1.59
CA GLY A 49 -19.04 31.28 1.29
C GLY A 49 -18.21 31.66 0.07
N LYS A 50 -18.29 32.91 -0.41
CA LYS A 50 -17.47 33.42 -1.50
C LYS A 50 -16.12 33.89 -0.93
N ALA A 51 -15.04 33.35 -1.48
CA ALA A 51 -13.68 33.76 -1.14
C ALA A 51 -13.24 34.99 -1.96
N SER A 52 -12.51 35.90 -1.35
CA SER A 52 -11.95 37.13 -1.96
C SER A 52 -10.70 37.58 -1.21
N LEU A 53 -9.81 38.34 -1.85
CA LEU A 53 -8.73 39.01 -1.12
C LEU A 53 -9.25 40.27 -0.42
N LYS A 54 -8.87 40.45 0.85
CA LYS A 54 -9.16 41.65 1.64
C LYS A 54 -7.95 42.02 2.48
N THR A 55 -7.82 43.29 2.84
CA THR A 55 -6.79 43.76 3.78
C THR A 55 -6.77 42.91 5.05
N ILE A 56 -5.60 42.68 5.64
CA ILE A 56 -5.50 41.93 6.90
C ILE A 56 -6.22 42.70 8.02
N ARG A 57 -7.09 42.01 8.76
CA ARG A 57 -7.78 42.52 9.96
C ARG A 57 -8.12 41.36 10.88
N ASP A 58 -8.04 41.61 12.18
CA ASP A 58 -8.49 40.69 13.22
C ASP A 58 -10.02 40.48 13.14
N SER A 59 -10.41 39.38 12.53
CA SER A 59 -11.80 39.06 12.21
C SER A 59 -11.92 37.59 11.78
N PRO A 60 -12.87 36.82 12.35
CA PRO A 60 -12.98 35.38 12.08
C PRO A 60 -13.22 35.00 10.62
N ASP A 61 -13.76 35.91 9.79
CA ASP A 61 -13.97 35.69 8.35
C ASP A 61 -12.66 35.67 7.53
N ARG A 62 -11.55 36.14 8.12
CA ARG A 62 -10.21 36.23 7.50
C ARG A 62 -9.23 35.23 8.08
N GLU A 63 -9.59 34.62 9.20
CA GLU A 63 -8.77 33.66 9.90
C GLU A 63 -9.03 32.24 9.39
N TRP A 64 -7.94 31.52 9.24
CA TRP A 64 -7.92 30.14 8.77
C TRP A 64 -7.17 29.27 9.76
N MET A 65 -7.61 28.03 9.87
CA MET A 65 -6.99 27.00 10.69
C MET A 65 -6.43 25.90 9.78
N ILE A 66 -5.22 25.45 10.07
CA ILE A 66 -4.55 24.37 9.33
C ILE A 66 -4.79 23.06 10.04
N GLU A 67 -5.18 22.05 9.27
CA GLU A 67 -5.20 20.66 9.71
C GLU A 67 -4.38 19.79 8.75
N TYR A 68 -3.41 19.05 9.28
CA TYR A 68 -2.54 18.18 8.47
C TYR A 68 -3.24 16.87 8.09
N GLY A 69 -2.91 16.34 6.92
CA GLY A 69 -3.39 15.06 6.41
C GLY A 69 -2.69 13.86 7.05
N GLY A 70 -2.92 13.66 8.36
CA GLY A 70 -2.25 12.60 9.12
C GLY A 70 -0.82 13.00 9.51
N THR A 71 0.16 12.15 9.21
CA THR A 71 1.59 12.41 9.48
C THR A 71 2.27 13.22 8.38
N ASP A 72 1.63 13.40 7.23
CA ASP A 72 2.17 14.12 6.09
C ASP A 72 1.98 15.64 6.25
N ARG A 73 3.07 16.34 6.55
CA ARG A 73 3.08 17.80 6.72
C ARG A 73 3.04 18.58 5.41
N SER A 74 3.25 17.92 4.28
CA SER A 74 3.10 18.53 2.94
C SER A 74 1.65 18.55 2.48
N LYS A 75 0.73 17.97 3.26
CA LYS A 75 -0.69 17.87 2.95
C LYS A 75 -1.52 18.61 4.02
N ILE A 76 -2.16 19.71 3.64
CA ILE A 76 -2.92 20.56 4.57
C ILE A 76 -4.37 20.71 4.13
N ALA A 77 -5.28 20.85 5.09
CA ALA A 77 -6.63 21.32 4.90
C ALA A 77 -6.80 22.66 5.62
N LEU A 78 -7.63 23.54 5.05
CA LEU A 78 -7.81 24.91 5.53
C LEU A 78 -9.27 25.12 5.93
N ARG A 79 -9.52 25.35 7.22
CA ARG A 79 -10.87 25.62 7.75
C ARG A 79 -10.98 27.07 8.15
N ASN A 80 -11.99 27.77 7.64
CA ASN A 80 -12.24 29.15 8.04
C ASN A 80 -12.77 29.21 9.48
N VAL A 81 -12.24 30.12 10.30
CA VAL A 81 -12.58 30.20 11.73
C VAL A 81 -14.01 30.70 11.95
N GLY A 82 -14.46 31.69 11.17
CA GLY A 82 -15.78 32.29 11.30
C GLY A 82 -16.91 31.37 10.81
N THR A 83 -16.81 30.88 9.57
CA THR A 83 -17.86 30.05 8.95
C THR A 83 -17.78 28.57 9.32
N LYS A 84 -16.65 28.11 9.89
CA LYS A 84 -16.34 26.69 10.14
C LYS A 84 -16.38 25.80 8.89
N THR A 85 -16.32 26.39 7.70
CA THR A 85 -16.32 25.67 6.43
C THR A 85 -14.90 25.45 5.90
N TRP A 86 -14.75 24.40 5.08
CA TRP A 86 -13.48 24.03 4.48
C TRP A 86 -13.24 24.77 3.17
N LEU A 87 -12.00 25.20 2.95
CA LEU A 87 -11.58 25.71 1.67
C LEU A 87 -11.68 24.62 0.61
N ALA A 88 -12.58 24.78 -0.34
CA ALA A 88 -12.77 23.86 -1.44
C ALA A 88 -12.63 24.60 -2.77
N VAL A 89 -12.20 23.86 -3.79
CA VAL A 89 -12.21 24.32 -5.17
C VAL A 89 -13.38 23.63 -5.87
N THR A 90 -14.44 24.37 -6.22
CA THR A 90 -15.69 23.78 -6.71
C THR A 90 -15.62 23.24 -8.13
N HIS A 91 -14.63 23.65 -8.92
CA HIS A 91 -14.38 23.06 -10.22
C HIS A 91 -12.91 22.68 -10.32
N HIS A 92 -12.64 21.38 -10.47
CA HIS A 92 -11.29 20.90 -10.83
C HIS A 92 -10.85 21.34 -12.24
N ALA A 93 -11.70 22.08 -12.96
CA ALA A 93 -11.32 22.77 -14.18
C ALA A 93 -10.42 23.97 -13.85
N TYR A 94 -9.15 23.82 -14.19
CA TYR A 94 -8.10 24.82 -14.38
C TYR A 94 -8.53 26.29 -14.25
N GLY A 95 -8.06 26.95 -13.18
CA GLY A 95 -8.38 28.35 -12.91
C GLY A 95 -9.86 28.56 -12.61
N SER A 96 -10.41 27.84 -11.62
CA SER A 96 -11.79 28.02 -11.20
C SER A 96 -11.94 28.97 -10.02
N VAL A 97 -13.12 29.59 -9.95
CA VAL A 97 -13.54 30.42 -8.82
C VAL A 97 -13.54 29.58 -7.54
N THR A 98 -12.78 30.03 -6.54
CA THR A 98 -12.77 29.44 -5.21
C THR A 98 -14.12 29.70 -4.53
N LYS A 99 -14.85 28.64 -4.21
CA LYS A 99 -16.10 28.69 -3.45
C LYS A 99 -16.02 27.65 -2.34
N LEU A 100 -16.45 28.02 -1.14
CA LEU A 100 -16.47 27.09 -0.01
C LEU A 100 -17.62 26.11 -0.16
N TYR A 101 -17.36 24.84 0.14
CA TYR A 101 -18.40 23.82 0.23
C TYR A 101 -18.53 23.37 1.69
N GLY A 102 -19.75 23.46 2.22
CA GLY A 102 -20.07 23.08 3.58
C GLY A 102 -20.24 21.57 3.70
N GLY A 103 -19.17 20.86 4.06
CA GLY A 103 -19.33 19.52 4.67
C GLY A 103 -18.06 18.69 4.75
N GLY A 104 -17.27 18.62 3.67
CA GLY A 104 -16.13 17.72 3.57
C GLY A 104 -14.77 18.42 3.72
N VAL A 105 -13.82 17.75 4.37
CA VAL A 105 -12.42 18.18 4.42
C VAL A 105 -11.82 18.04 3.01
N VAL A 106 -11.20 19.12 2.51
CA VAL A 106 -10.44 19.11 1.25
C VAL A 106 -8.98 19.34 1.59
N TYR A 107 -8.14 18.40 1.16
CA TYR A 107 -6.69 18.49 1.35
C TYR A 107 -6.00 19.06 0.11
N TYR A 108 -5.00 19.89 0.37
CA TYR A 108 -4.10 20.49 -0.59
C TYR A 108 -2.69 19.99 -0.34
N PHE A 109 -1.96 19.75 -1.43
CA PHE A 109 -0.52 19.52 -1.42
C PHE A 109 0.19 20.87 -1.47
N VAL A 110 1.20 21.01 -0.61
CA VAL A 110 1.99 22.22 -0.41
C VAL A 110 3.30 22.07 -1.18
N TYR A 111 3.51 22.96 -2.13
CA TYR A 111 4.72 23.01 -2.95
C TYR A 111 5.50 24.28 -2.66
N LYS A 112 6.83 24.22 -2.70
CA LYS A 112 7.69 25.37 -2.46
C LYS A 112 7.39 26.50 -3.46
N GLY A 113 7.16 27.70 -2.95
CA GLY A 113 6.87 28.89 -3.74
C GLY A 113 8.13 29.57 -4.28
N ALA A 114 7.94 30.69 -4.97
CA ALA A 114 9.04 31.43 -5.61
C ALA A 114 9.92 32.17 -4.60
N GLU A 115 9.33 32.65 -3.50
CA GLU A 115 10.01 33.38 -2.45
C GLU A 115 10.21 32.50 -1.20
N ALA A 116 11.18 32.88 -0.36
CA ALA A 116 11.35 32.23 0.94
C ALA A 116 10.05 32.29 1.76
N ASN A 117 9.73 31.19 2.43
CA ASN A 117 8.54 31.07 3.30
C ASN A 117 7.21 31.27 2.55
N THR A 118 7.20 30.97 1.25
CA THR A 118 5.99 30.96 0.43
C THR A 118 5.77 29.59 -0.18
N PHE A 119 4.52 29.30 -0.52
CA PHE A 119 4.14 28.01 -1.08
C PHE A 119 2.99 28.14 -2.07
N TRP A 120 2.82 27.12 -2.89
CA TRP A 120 1.63 26.92 -3.70
C TRP A 120 0.77 25.80 -3.14
N LEU A 121 -0.53 25.91 -3.36
CA LEU A 121 -1.52 24.93 -2.91
C LEU A 121 -2.14 24.26 -4.13
N SER A 122 -2.01 22.94 -4.24
CA SER A 122 -2.65 22.16 -5.30
C SER A 122 -3.61 21.11 -4.75
N THR A 123 -4.74 20.91 -5.41
CA THR A 123 -5.69 19.83 -5.06
C THR A 123 -5.30 18.46 -5.61
N THR A 124 -4.31 18.39 -6.51
CA THR A 124 -3.86 17.13 -7.11
C THR A 124 -2.33 17.09 -7.21
N GLN A 125 -1.75 15.89 -7.08
CA GLN A 125 -0.32 15.69 -7.32
C GLN A 125 0.02 15.58 -8.81
N ALA A 126 -0.98 15.35 -9.66
CA ALA A 126 -0.79 15.03 -11.08
C ALA A 126 -0.97 16.24 -12.01
N ASN A 127 -1.80 17.24 -11.63
CA ASN A 127 -2.15 18.39 -12.46
C ASN A 127 -1.93 19.71 -11.71
N ASP A 128 -1.50 20.74 -12.45
CA ASP A 128 -1.24 22.13 -12.02
C ASP A 128 -2.55 22.86 -11.63
N CYS A 129 -3.19 22.41 -10.55
CA CYS A 129 -4.44 22.95 -10.04
C CYS A 129 -4.19 23.85 -8.82
N PHE A 130 -3.52 24.98 -9.05
CA PHE A 130 -3.15 25.92 -8.00
C PHE A 130 -4.32 26.78 -7.52
N LEU A 131 -4.40 26.99 -6.20
CA LEU A 131 -5.32 27.96 -5.61
C LEU A 131 -4.91 29.39 -6.05
N CYS A 132 -5.78 30.09 -6.77
CA CYS A 132 -5.58 31.48 -7.19
C CYS A 132 -6.91 32.25 -7.13
N PRO A 133 -6.97 33.41 -6.45
CA PRO A 133 -8.16 34.27 -6.43
C PRO A 133 -8.25 35.05 -7.75
N LEU A 134 -8.87 34.44 -8.76
CA LEU A 134 -8.87 34.92 -10.15
C LEU A 134 -9.41 36.33 -10.37
N SER A 135 -10.30 36.82 -9.49
CA SER A 135 -10.89 38.15 -9.64
C SER A 135 -9.93 39.28 -9.27
N ASP A 136 -8.84 38.97 -8.54
CA ASP A 136 -8.10 39.97 -7.76
C ASP A 136 -6.61 40.03 -8.14
N VAL A 137 -6.12 39.29 -9.15
CA VAL A 137 -4.72 39.36 -9.61
C VAL A 137 -4.55 40.51 -10.62
N PRO A 138 -3.81 41.60 -10.29
CA PRO A 138 -3.66 42.73 -11.19
C PRO A 138 -2.87 42.34 -12.46
N GLY A 139 -3.46 42.56 -13.63
CA GLY A 139 -2.78 42.36 -14.91
C GLY A 139 -2.62 40.92 -15.38
N ALA A 140 -3.10 39.92 -14.63
CA ALA A 140 -3.29 38.57 -15.15
C ALA A 140 -4.70 38.48 -15.74
N SER A 141 -4.83 38.36 -17.06
CA SER A 141 -6.15 38.08 -17.63
C SER A 141 -6.61 36.69 -17.15
N GLU A 142 -7.92 36.46 -17.00
CA GLU A 142 -8.46 35.13 -16.73
C GLU A 142 -7.91 34.09 -17.75
N LYS A 143 -7.61 34.55 -18.96
CA LYS A 143 -6.94 33.80 -20.02
C LYS A 143 -5.50 33.41 -19.67
N ASP A 144 -4.71 34.27 -19.03
CA ASP A 144 -3.33 33.97 -18.65
C ASP A 144 -3.27 32.91 -17.54
N VAL A 145 -4.13 32.99 -16.52
CA VAL A 145 -4.20 31.99 -15.45
C VAL A 145 -4.77 30.65 -15.96
N ARG A 146 -5.75 30.68 -16.87
CA ARG A 146 -6.21 29.48 -17.58
C ARG A 146 -5.12 28.86 -18.47
N ASN A 147 -4.25 29.67 -19.08
CA ASN A 147 -3.11 29.19 -19.85
C ASN A 147 -2.04 28.53 -18.95
N LEU A 148 -1.87 29.00 -17.71
CA LEU A 148 -0.96 28.43 -16.72
C LEU A 148 -1.46 27.10 -16.12
N THR A 149 -2.78 26.90 -16.08
CA THR A 149 -3.38 25.76 -15.41
C THR A 149 -3.91 24.70 -16.37
N SER A 150 -4.27 25.00 -17.62
CA SER A 150 -4.94 24.02 -18.50
C SER A 150 -4.04 22.97 -19.16
N SER A 151 -4.53 21.72 -19.26
CA SER A 151 -3.94 20.68 -20.12
C SER A 151 -3.91 21.06 -21.61
N ASN A 152 -4.75 22.01 -22.03
CA ASN A 152 -4.76 22.55 -23.39
C ASN A 152 -3.74 23.69 -23.60
N GLY A 153 -3.07 24.14 -22.53
CA GLY A 153 -1.95 25.09 -22.55
C GLY A 153 -0.66 24.52 -23.19
N ALA A 154 -0.67 23.24 -23.54
CA ALA A 154 0.36 22.59 -24.36
C ALA A 154 0.58 23.23 -25.74
N GLY A 155 -0.25 24.19 -26.15
CA GLY A 155 -0.26 24.75 -27.52
C GLY A 155 0.44 26.10 -27.75
N TYR A 156 0.87 26.86 -26.75
CA TYR A 156 1.31 28.24 -27.00
C TYR A 156 2.66 28.65 -26.38
N GLY A 157 3.61 27.74 -26.20
CA GLY A 157 5.06 28.05 -26.09
C GLY A 157 5.52 29.10 -25.04
N LYS A 158 4.62 29.61 -24.20
CA LYS A 158 4.83 30.67 -23.21
C LYS A 158 4.53 30.20 -21.79
N GLY A 159 4.08 28.96 -21.60
CA GLY A 159 3.63 28.43 -20.31
C GLY A 159 4.68 28.54 -19.22
N VAL A 160 5.92 28.12 -19.48
CA VAL A 160 7.02 28.14 -18.50
C VAL A 160 7.47 29.57 -18.18
N ASP A 161 7.62 30.44 -19.19
CA ASP A 161 8.07 31.82 -18.96
C ASP A 161 6.99 32.66 -18.29
N LEU A 162 5.72 32.49 -18.69
CA LEU A 162 4.58 33.11 -18.02
C LEU A 162 4.47 32.60 -16.59
N TYR A 163 4.66 31.30 -16.36
CA TYR A 163 4.66 30.70 -15.04
C TYR A 163 5.75 31.30 -14.16
N ARG A 164 6.99 31.33 -14.64
CA ARG A 164 8.11 31.98 -13.94
C ARG A 164 7.83 33.45 -13.64
N SER A 165 7.23 34.18 -14.57
CA SER A 165 6.89 35.59 -14.38
C SER A 165 5.76 35.83 -13.36
N LYS A 166 4.90 34.83 -13.14
CA LYS A 166 3.72 34.89 -12.27
C LYS A 166 3.84 34.05 -11.00
N ALA A 167 4.98 33.37 -10.83
CA ALA A 167 5.25 32.43 -9.75
C ALA A 167 5.03 33.06 -8.36
N ALA A 168 5.54 34.27 -8.15
CA ALA A 168 5.37 35.02 -6.91
C ALA A 168 3.91 35.44 -6.66
N GLU A 169 3.22 35.92 -7.70
CA GLU A 169 1.80 36.33 -7.60
C GLU A 169 0.88 35.14 -7.24
N LEU A 170 1.24 33.92 -7.66
CA LEU A 170 0.51 32.69 -7.36
C LEU A 170 0.86 32.11 -5.98
N SER A 171 1.92 32.59 -5.33
CA SER A 171 2.37 32.09 -4.04
C SER A 171 1.53 32.60 -2.87
N TRP A 172 1.36 31.74 -1.88
CA TRP A 172 0.71 31.99 -0.61
C TRP A 172 1.73 32.04 0.52
N ARG A 173 1.36 32.71 1.60
CA ARG A 173 2.14 32.81 2.83
C ARG A 173 1.21 32.73 4.04
N LEU A 174 1.69 32.11 5.12
CA LEU A 174 0.97 32.09 6.40
C LEU A 174 1.46 33.26 7.26
N GLU A 175 0.61 34.24 7.48
CA GLU A 175 0.86 35.37 8.39
C GLU A 175 0.24 35.09 9.76
N TRP A 176 0.95 35.45 10.82
CA TRP A 176 0.47 35.20 12.19
C TRP A 176 -0.75 36.06 12.53
N THR A 177 -1.73 35.45 13.19
CA THR A 177 -2.80 36.14 13.92
C THR A 177 -2.30 36.65 15.27
N PRO A 178 -2.96 37.63 15.90
CA PRO A 178 -2.66 38.04 17.27
C PRO A 178 -2.68 36.86 18.26
N GLU A 179 -3.69 35.97 18.12
CA GLU A 179 -3.81 34.75 18.92
C GLU A 179 -2.60 33.82 18.77
N TYR A 180 -2.13 33.61 17.54
CA TYR A 180 -0.95 32.77 17.31
C TYR A 180 0.34 33.40 17.85
N GLU A 181 0.46 34.73 17.74
CA GLU A 181 1.60 35.47 18.29
C GLU A 181 1.63 35.35 19.83
N GLU A 182 0.47 35.48 20.49
CA GLU A 182 0.35 35.26 21.94
C GLU A 182 0.75 33.83 22.33
N LEU A 183 0.22 32.83 21.63
CA LEU A 183 0.53 31.41 21.86
C LEU A 183 2.04 31.11 21.69
N LYS A 184 2.67 31.64 20.64
CA LYS A 184 4.13 31.53 20.45
C LYS A 184 4.87 32.17 21.64
N GLY A 185 4.38 33.30 22.15
CA GLY A 185 5.00 34.06 23.23
C GLY A 185 5.06 33.36 24.59
N GLU A 186 4.34 32.25 24.77
CA GLU A 186 4.38 31.43 25.99
C GLU A 186 5.72 30.71 26.18
N THR A 187 6.50 30.54 25.11
CA THR A 187 7.80 29.83 25.15
C THR A 187 8.97 30.80 24.96
N PRO A 188 10.14 30.57 25.58
CA PRO A 188 11.34 31.37 25.32
C PRO A 188 11.74 31.40 23.83
N GLU A 189 11.60 30.26 23.14
CA GLU A 189 11.88 30.12 21.72
C GLU A 189 10.91 30.96 20.88
N GLY A 190 9.62 30.96 21.24
CA GLY A 190 8.62 31.75 20.55
C GLY A 190 8.69 33.25 20.86
N GLN A 191 9.13 33.67 22.06
CA GLN A 191 9.47 35.07 22.33
C GLN A 191 10.63 35.56 21.45
N ALA A 192 11.66 34.73 21.25
CA ALA A 192 12.74 35.02 20.33
C ALA A 192 12.26 35.06 18.86
N ALA A 193 11.28 34.22 18.50
CA ALA A 193 10.64 34.26 17.18
C ALA A 193 9.84 35.57 16.97
N ILE A 194 9.05 35.99 17.96
CA ILE A 194 8.33 37.26 17.95
C ILE A 194 9.30 38.44 17.78
N GLN A 195 10.41 38.44 18.51
CA GLN A 195 11.41 39.50 18.37
C GLN A 195 12.03 39.51 16.97
N ARG A 196 12.41 38.35 16.43
CA ARG A 196 12.90 38.24 15.04
C ARG A 196 11.90 38.78 14.02
N ARG A 197 10.60 38.52 14.21
CA ARG A 197 9.55 39.08 13.35
C ARG A 197 9.46 40.60 13.46
N LYS A 198 9.50 41.14 14.68
CA LYS A 198 9.52 42.60 14.91
C LYS A 198 10.73 43.26 14.24
N ASP A 199 11.90 42.64 14.34
CA ASP A 199 13.12 43.11 13.71
C ASP A 199 13.01 43.09 12.17
N GLN A 200 12.45 42.02 11.57
CA GLN A 200 12.18 41.95 10.13
C GLN A 200 11.20 43.02 9.64
N ILE A 201 10.17 43.34 10.44
CA ILE A 201 9.21 44.40 10.11
C ILE A 201 9.88 45.77 10.20
N ALA A 202 10.72 46.00 11.22
CA ALA A 202 11.47 47.24 11.39
C ALA A 202 12.47 47.46 10.24
N GLU A 203 13.19 46.42 9.83
CA GLU A 203 14.13 46.45 8.70
C GLU A 203 13.42 46.74 7.36
N LYS A 204 12.26 46.11 7.11
CA LYS A 204 11.46 46.42 5.91
C LYS A 204 10.90 47.85 5.94
N SER A 205 10.64 48.39 7.12
CA SER A 205 10.15 49.76 7.28
C SER A 205 11.26 50.80 7.08
N SER A 206 12.51 50.50 7.47
CA SER A 206 13.65 51.39 7.23
C SER A 206 14.05 51.47 5.76
N ILE A 207 13.95 50.35 5.02
CA ILE A 207 14.29 50.30 3.58
C ILE A 207 13.28 51.09 2.72
N ASN A 208 12.02 51.18 3.15
CA ASN A 208 10.98 51.93 2.43
C ASN A 208 10.88 53.41 2.86
N GLY A 209 11.62 53.84 3.88
CA GLY A 209 11.53 55.19 4.47
C GLY A 209 12.35 56.27 3.77
N ASP A 210 13.18 55.92 2.78
CA ASP A 210 14.15 56.87 2.18
C ASP A 210 13.68 57.51 0.85
N ASN A 211 12.41 57.32 0.47
CA ASN A 211 11.83 57.90 -0.75
C ASN A 211 10.48 58.60 -0.49
N GLY A 212 10.45 59.58 0.41
CA GLY A 212 9.24 60.40 0.62
C GLY A 212 9.44 61.59 1.55
N GLU A 213 9.65 62.76 0.96
CA GLU A 213 9.67 64.07 1.59
C GLU A 213 8.50 64.30 2.56
N THR A 214 8.75 64.99 3.68
CA THR A 214 8.13 66.30 3.97
C THR A 214 8.78 66.91 5.20
N GLY A 215 9.33 68.12 5.02
CA GLY A 215 9.91 68.90 6.10
C GLY A 215 8.84 69.37 7.08
N THR A 216 9.10 69.15 8.37
CA THR A 216 8.35 69.79 9.44
C THR A 216 9.23 70.86 10.06
N GLN A 217 8.78 72.10 9.87
CA GLN A 217 9.38 73.31 10.40
C GLN A 217 9.54 73.22 11.92
N GLN A 218 10.78 73.33 12.38
CA GLN A 218 11.13 73.57 13.77
C GLN A 218 10.98 75.09 13.99
N GLN A 219 9.87 75.51 14.61
CA GLN A 219 9.69 76.90 15.05
C GLN A 219 10.45 77.12 16.36
N ASP A 220 11.52 77.90 16.26
CA ASP A 220 12.24 78.46 17.40
C ASP A 220 11.36 79.46 18.16
N HIS A 221 10.94 79.10 19.38
CA HIS A 221 10.47 80.06 20.38
C HIS A 221 11.68 80.72 21.07
N LYS A 222 12.20 81.80 20.47
CA LYS A 222 13.06 82.77 21.17
C LYS A 222 12.54 84.19 20.89
N GLY A 223 11.83 84.76 21.86
CA GLY A 223 11.36 86.14 21.74
C GLY A 223 10.41 86.61 22.81
N VAL A 224 10.71 86.42 24.11
CA VAL A 224 10.03 87.15 25.19
C VAL A 224 11.01 87.49 26.31
N GLU A 225 11.95 88.40 26.05
CA GLU A 225 12.67 89.13 27.11
C GLU A 225 12.99 90.55 26.60
N LYS A 226 12.01 91.45 26.67
CA LYS A 226 12.27 92.91 26.68
C LYS A 226 11.02 93.70 27.09
N ALA A 227 10.69 93.68 28.38
CA ALA A 227 9.74 94.64 28.96
C ALA A 227 9.87 94.76 30.48
N LEU A 228 11.06 95.07 31.01
CA LEU A 228 11.21 95.51 32.41
C LEU A 228 12.22 96.66 32.46
N GLY A 229 11.68 97.88 32.48
CA GLY A 229 12.45 99.11 32.49
C GLY A 229 11.57 100.29 32.87
N LYS A 230 11.00 100.25 34.07
CA LYS A 230 10.58 101.46 34.79
C LYS A 230 10.99 101.34 36.25
N GLN A 231 12.09 102.00 36.57
CA GLN A 231 12.45 102.40 37.93
C GLN A 231 11.36 103.36 38.42
N GLU A 232 10.69 103.00 39.51
CA GLU A 232 10.00 103.97 40.36
C GLU A 232 10.79 104.11 41.65
N GLU A 233 11.15 105.36 41.92
CA GLU A 233 11.95 105.84 43.02
C GLU A 233 11.26 105.58 44.36
N GLY A 234 12.07 105.18 45.34
CA GLY A 234 11.63 104.91 46.70
C GLY A 234 11.23 106.18 47.44
N VAL A 235 10.05 106.14 48.07
CA VAL A 235 9.67 107.05 49.15
C VAL A 235 9.50 106.20 50.41
N CYS A 236 10.39 106.41 51.38
CA CYS A 236 10.24 105.87 52.74
C CYS A 236 9.07 106.56 53.43
N CYS A 237 8.01 105.81 53.75
CA CYS A 237 6.94 106.29 54.63
C CYS A 237 7.28 105.93 56.09
N ALA A 238 7.49 106.96 56.90
CA ALA A 238 7.64 106.89 58.35
C ALA A 238 6.32 106.65 59.13
N ASN A 239 5.22 106.28 58.45
CA ASN A 239 3.91 106.05 59.08
C ASN A 239 3.34 104.66 58.74
N GLY A 240 3.61 103.73 59.64
CA GLY A 240 2.56 102.91 60.27
C GLY A 240 1.95 101.75 59.49
N GLU A 241 1.23 101.97 58.37
CA GLU A 241 0.19 100.99 58.01
C GLU A 241 0.07 100.55 56.56
N LYS A 242 0.83 101.11 55.59
CA LYS A 242 0.81 100.59 54.20
C LYS A 242 2.16 100.70 53.50
N CYS A 243 3.17 100.02 54.05
CA CYS A 243 4.50 99.96 53.44
C CYS A 243 4.53 98.87 52.35
N LYS A 244 4.50 99.28 51.07
CA LYS A 244 4.64 98.37 49.91
C LYS A 244 5.93 97.52 49.95
N TYR A 245 6.96 97.96 50.69
CA TYR A 245 8.18 97.18 50.87
C TYR A 245 7.97 95.97 51.79
N LYS A 246 7.13 96.06 52.83
CA LYS A 246 6.87 94.93 53.72
C LYS A 246 6.21 93.77 52.98
N GLN A 247 5.22 94.08 52.15
CA GLN A 247 4.57 93.08 51.29
C GLN A 247 5.55 92.43 50.32
N ARG A 248 6.50 93.19 49.75
CA ARG A 248 7.56 92.63 48.90
C ARG A 248 8.55 91.74 49.65
N PHE A 249 8.80 91.98 50.93
CA PHE A 249 9.64 91.11 51.76
C PHE A 249 8.90 89.82 52.12
N ASP A 250 7.62 89.91 52.49
CA ASP A 250 6.78 88.75 52.76
C ASP A 250 6.65 87.87 51.48
N ASP A 251 6.41 88.47 50.31
CA ASP A 251 6.40 87.77 49.02
C ASP A 251 7.76 87.11 48.70
N MET A 252 8.87 87.73 49.10
CA MET A 252 10.22 87.19 48.87
C MET A 252 10.54 86.02 49.81
N GLU A 253 10.06 86.05 51.06
CA GLU A 253 10.15 84.92 51.99
C GLU A 253 9.32 83.73 51.51
N ASP A 254 8.13 83.95 50.96
CA ASP A 254 7.31 82.89 50.38
C ASP A 254 7.97 82.28 49.13
N ILE A 255 8.57 83.11 48.25
CA ILE A 255 9.35 82.62 47.09
C ILE A 255 10.57 81.80 47.53
N MET A 256 11.27 82.20 48.61
CA MET A 256 12.39 81.42 49.13
C MET A 256 11.92 80.07 49.70
N ARG A 257 10.77 80.02 50.37
CA ARG A 257 10.19 78.76 50.86
C ARG A 257 9.78 77.83 49.72
N GLU A 258 9.14 78.37 48.67
CA GLU A 258 8.81 77.61 47.47
C GLU A 258 10.07 77.07 46.76
N TYR A 259 11.16 77.86 46.76
CA TYR A 259 12.44 77.42 46.20
C TYR A 259 13.07 76.26 46.99
N GLU A 260 13.00 76.29 48.33
CA GLU A 260 13.45 75.18 49.18
C GLU A 260 12.62 73.90 48.95
N ASP A 261 11.30 74.04 48.83
CA ASP A 261 10.39 72.91 48.51
C ASP A 261 10.70 72.33 47.12
N LEU A 262 10.99 73.17 46.13
CA LEU A 262 11.40 72.74 44.79
C LEU A 262 12.78 72.04 44.79
N GLN A 263 13.73 72.51 45.60
CA GLN A 263 15.02 71.83 45.77
C GLN A 263 14.84 70.45 46.43
N ALA A 264 13.98 70.33 47.44
CA ALA A 264 13.67 69.05 48.07
C ALA A 264 12.97 68.09 47.09
N ALA A 265 12.03 68.58 46.27
CA ALA A 265 11.38 67.80 45.23
C ALA A 265 12.36 67.33 44.15
N LEU A 266 13.33 68.16 43.77
CA LEU A 266 14.37 67.80 42.81
C LEU A 266 15.27 66.67 43.35
N ALA A 267 15.65 66.74 44.63
CA ALA A 267 16.43 65.69 45.28
C ALA A 267 15.66 64.34 45.35
N ASP A 268 14.34 64.38 45.60
CA ASP A 268 13.49 63.18 45.57
C ASP A 268 13.39 62.57 44.16
N ILE A 269 13.28 63.42 43.13
CA ILE A 269 13.29 62.96 41.73
C ILE A 269 14.62 62.29 41.38
N ASP A 270 15.74 62.85 41.80
CA ASP A 270 17.06 62.26 41.51
C ASP A 270 17.28 60.95 42.28
N ALA A 271 16.78 60.84 43.51
CA ALA A 271 16.77 59.58 44.25
C ALA A 271 15.92 58.50 43.55
N LYS A 272 14.74 58.86 43.02
CA LYS A 272 13.88 57.97 42.23
C LYS A 272 14.55 57.54 40.93
N LYS A 273 15.23 58.45 40.22
CA LYS A 273 16.00 58.10 39.01
C LYS A 273 17.11 57.11 39.33
N ALA A 274 17.86 57.32 40.41
CA ALA A 274 18.91 56.39 40.82
C ALA A 274 18.37 55.00 41.16
N ALA A 275 17.20 54.92 41.81
CA ALA A 275 16.52 53.66 42.10
C ALA A 275 16.09 52.92 40.82
N LEU A 276 15.50 53.65 39.84
CA LEU A 276 15.10 53.07 38.55
C LEU A 276 16.29 52.56 37.73
N VAL A 277 17.42 53.28 37.74
CA VAL A 277 18.64 52.83 37.07
C VAL A 277 19.14 51.52 37.69
N LYS A 278 19.17 51.44 39.03
CA LYS A 278 19.57 50.21 39.72
C LYS A 278 18.64 49.03 39.41
N GLU A 279 17.33 49.27 39.40
CA GLU A 279 16.34 48.25 39.05
C GLU A 279 16.52 47.75 37.60
N ALA A 280 16.78 48.66 36.64
CA ALA A 280 17.07 48.30 35.26
C ALA A 280 18.34 47.45 35.12
N GLU A 281 19.39 47.75 35.89
CA GLU A 281 20.61 46.93 35.92
C GLU A 281 20.37 45.53 36.48
N ASP A 282 19.57 45.42 37.55
CA ASP A 282 19.24 44.14 38.16
C ASP A 282 18.34 43.29 37.25
N GLN A 283 17.39 43.91 36.54
CA GLN A 283 16.60 43.27 35.49
C GLN A 283 17.48 42.79 34.33
N LYS A 284 18.47 43.58 33.91
CA LYS A 284 19.42 43.18 32.86
C LYS A 284 20.24 41.96 33.29
N LYS A 285 20.67 41.89 34.56
CA LYS A 285 21.40 40.73 35.11
C LYS A 285 20.52 39.49 35.19
N SER A 286 19.28 39.63 35.65
CA SER A 286 18.36 38.49 35.74
C SER A 286 17.99 37.94 34.36
N GLN A 287 17.78 38.82 33.37
CA GLN A 287 17.52 38.42 31.99
C GLN A 287 18.73 37.70 31.36
N ALA A 288 19.95 38.18 31.62
CA ALA A 288 21.17 37.49 31.17
C ALA A 288 21.30 36.09 31.77
N ALA A 289 20.97 35.92 33.06
CA ALA A 289 20.96 34.62 33.72
C ALA A 289 19.90 33.67 33.15
N LEU A 290 18.69 34.17 32.85
CA LEU A 290 17.63 33.40 32.23
C LEU A 290 18.04 32.93 30.82
N ASN A 291 18.60 33.82 30.00
CA ASN A 291 19.08 33.48 28.65
C ASN A 291 20.18 32.40 28.69
N ALA A 292 21.07 32.44 29.68
CA ALA A 292 22.07 31.40 29.87
C ALA A 292 21.44 30.03 30.23
N GLN A 293 20.38 30.02 31.06
CA GLN A 293 19.65 28.79 31.39
C GLN A 293 18.90 28.21 30.18
N VAL A 294 18.21 29.06 29.40
CA VAL A 294 17.51 28.65 28.18
C VAL A 294 18.49 28.05 27.18
N LYS A 295 19.65 28.70 26.96
CA LYS A 295 20.70 28.16 26.10
C LYS A 295 21.21 26.79 26.57
N ALA A 296 21.44 26.64 27.88
CA ALA A 296 21.88 25.37 28.45
C ALA A 296 20.81 24.27 28.34
N HIS A 297 19.52 24.62 28.39
CA HIS A 297 18.41 23.70 28.18
C HIS A 297 18.32 23.25 26.72
N ALA A 298 18.36 24.21 25.78
CA ALA A 298 18.34 23.94 24.34
C ALA A 298 19.52 23.04 23.92
N GLU A 299 20.72 23.25 24.47
CA GLU A 299 21.88 22.38 24.22
C GLU A 299 21.70 20.94 24.77
N LYS A 300 21.00 20.79 25.91
CA LYS A 300 20.68 19.46 26.46
C LYS A 300 19.62 18.75 25.61
N GLU A 301 18.60 19.48 25.18
CA GLU A 301 17.53 18.95 24.32
C GLU A 301 18.08 18.53 22.95
N ALA A 302 18.94 19.34 22.34
CA ALA A 302 19.63 18.97 21.10
C ALA A 302 20.49 17.71 21.26
N LYS A 303 21.14 17.52 22.43
CA LYS A 303 21.88 16.28 22.73
C LYS A 303 20.95 15.09 22.95
N ALA A 304 19.78 15.29 23.55
CA ALA A 304 18.78 14.25 23.73
C ALA A 304 18.19 13.83 22.38
N GLN A 305 17.88 14.78 21.50
CA GLN A 305 17.38 14.51 20.16
C GLN A 305 18.40 13.71 19.34
N LYS A 306 19.68 14.09 19.34
CA LYS A 306 20.73 13.32 18.67
C LYS A 306 20.84 11.87 19.17
N ARG A 307 20.61 11.63 20.47
CA ARG A 307 20.58 10.28 21.03
C ARG A 307 19.34 9.51 20.60
N ALA A 308 18.19 10.17 20.53
CA ALA A 308 16.95 9.57 20.03
C ALA A 308 17.07 9.18 18.55
N ASP A 309 17.61 10.06 17.71
CA ASP A 309 17.83 9.79 16.29
C ASP A 309 18.80 8.60 16.09
N ALA A 310 19.88 8.55 16.87
CA ALA A 310 20.83 7.43 16.84
C ALA A 310 20.23 6.10 17.34
N LEU A 311 19.27 6.15 18.27
CA LEU A 311 18.52 4.97 18.70
C LEU A 311 17.56 4.50 17.60
N ALA A 312 16.81 5.42 16.99
CA ALA A 312 15.91 5.10 15.88
C ALA A 312 16.66 4.50 14.68
N GLU A 313 17.86 5.00 14.36
CA GLU A 313 18.71 4.42 13.33
C GLU A 313 19.16 2.99 13.67
N ARG A 314 19.53 2.75 14.94
CA ARG A 314 19.87 1.40 15.42
C ARG A 314 18.68 0.46 15.37
N GLU A 315 17.49 0.92 15.73
CA GLU A 315 16.25 0.13 15.66
C GLU A 315 15.93 -0.28 14.22
N ARG A 316 16.06 0.65 13.25
CA ARG A 316 15.91 0.31 11.82
C ARG A 316 16.95 -0.72 11.38
N ALA A 317 18.21 -0.55 11.76
CA ALA A 317 19.27 -1.50 11.42
C ALA A 317 19.07 -2.89 12.07
N VAL A 318 18.39 -2.96 13.21
CA VAL A 318 17.98 -4.24 13.82
C VAL A 318 16.82 -4.85 13.04
N ALA A 319 15.78 -4.08 12.71
CA ALA A 319 14.65 -4.56 11.91
C ALA A 319 15.10 -5.10 10.54
N GLU A 320 15.99 -4.40 9.84
CA GLU A 320 16.56 -4.88 8.56
C GLU A 320 17.32 -6.20 8.71
N LYS A 321 18.01 -6.41 9.84
CA LYS A 321 18.68 -7.68 10.13
C LYS A 321 17.69 -8.79 10.44
N GLU A 322 16.60 -8.49 11.15
CA GLU A 322 15.53 -9.45 11.41
C GLU A 322 14.85 -9.89 10.11
N ASP A 323 14.51 -8.96 9.23
CA ASP A 323 13.96 -9.26 7.89
C ASP A 323 14.92 -10.15 7.07
N ALA A 324 16.22 -9.84 7.10
CA ALA A 324 17.23 -10.65 6.43
C ALA A 324 17.38 -12.06 7.02
N ILE A 325 17.16 -12.24 8.34
CA ILE A 325 17.14 -13.54 9.00
C ILE A 325 15.89 -14.32 8.58
N THR A 326 14.71 -13.70 8.62
CA THR A 326 13.45 -14.33 8.19
C THR A 326 13.53 -14.77 6.73
N GLN A 327 14.11 -13.96 5.85
CA GLN A 327 14.31 -14.34 4.45
C GLN A 327 15.23 -15.55 4.30
N LYS A 328 16.34 -15.61 5.06
CA LYS A 328 17.23 -16.78 5.07
C LYS A 328 16.53 -18.04 5.59
N GLU A 329 15.65 -17.92 6.57
CA GLU A 329 14.87 -19.03 7.10
C GLU A 329 13.89 -19.57 6.05
N ILE A 330 13.19 -18.69 5.34
CA ILE A 330 12.32 -19.08 4.20
C ILE A 330 13.12 -19.80 3.12
N ASP A 331 14.32 -19.30 2.78
CA ASP A 331 15.17 -19.91 1.77
C ASP A 331 15.70 -21.29 2.19
N LEU A 332 15.99 -21.49 3.48
CA LEU A 332 16.33 -22.80 4.03
C LEU A 332 15.15 -23.77 3.96
N GLN A 333 13.95 -23.35 4.37
CA GLN A 333 12.75 -24.20 4.27
C GLN A 333 12.46 -24.63 2.83
N LYS A 334 12.66 -23.74 1.84
CA LYS A 334 12.51 -24.10 0.43
C LYS A 334 13.55 -25.11 -0.04
N ARG A 335 14.80 -25.02 0.43
CA ARG A 335 15.84 -26.00 0.11
C ARG A 335 15.51 -27.37 0.71
N ASP A 336 15.02 -27.40 1.94
CA ASP A 336 14.61 -28.65 2.58
C ASP A 336 13.43 -29.29 1.82
N GLN A 337 12.44 -28.50 1.40
CA GLN A 337 11.34 -28.98 0.55
C GLN A 337 11.83 -29.52 -0.81
N ASP A 338 12.80 -28.87 -1.45
CA ASP A 338 13.41 -29.35 -2.70
C ASP A 338 14.20 -30.65 -2.49
N LEU A 339 14.93 -30.77 -1.38
CA LEU A 339 15.65 -32.00 -1.02
C LEU A 339 14.68 -33.16 -0.77
N ASP A 340 13.60 -32.93 -0.03
CA ASP A 340 12.55 -33.93 0.20
C ASP A 340 11.86 -34.34 -1.10
N ALA A 341 11.53 -33.37 -1.97
CA ALA A 341 10.93 -33.64 -3.28
C ALA A 341 11.86 -34.50 -4.15
N ARG A 342 13.17 -34.21 -4.14
CA ARG A 342 14.18 -35.02 -4.86
C ARG A 342 14.32 -36.42 -4.27
N GLN A 343 14.32 -36.57 -2.95
CA GLN A 343 14.35 -37.89 -2.31
C GLN A 343 13.11 -38.70 -2.66
N GLN A 344 11.92 -38.09 -2.63
CA GLN A 344 10.68 -38.75 -3.05
C GLN A 344 10.72 -39.14 -4.53
N ALA A 345 11.27 -38.30 -5.41
CA ALA A 345 11.44 -38.62 -6.82
C ALA A 345 12.37 -39.82 -7.04
N VAL A 346 13.49 -39.90 -6.29
CA VAL A 346 14.40 -41.06 -6.33
C VAL A 346 13.71 -42.34 -5.85
N ILE A 347 12.95 -42.27 -4.75
CA ILE A 347 12.20 -43.42 -4.24
C ILE A 347 11.14 -43.87 -5.25
N ALA A 348 10.44 -42.93 -5.90
CA ALA A 348 9.45 -43.23 -6.92
C ALA A 348 10.07 -43.89 -8.15
N ASP A 349 11.22 -43.38 -8.61
CA ASP A 349 11.96 -43.96 -9.73
C ASP A 349 12.49 -45.37 -9.40
N GLU A 350 13.00 -45.58 -8.18
CA GLU A 350 13.44 -46.90 -7.73
C GLU A 350 12.27 -47.88 -7.63
N LYS A 351 11.09 -47.44 -7.16
CA LYS A 351 9.86 -48.25 -7.15
C LYS A 351 9.39 -48.57 -8.56
N ALA A 352 9.41 -47.60 -9.48
CA ALA A 352 9.03 -47.79 -10.88
C ALA A 352 10.00 -48.76 -11.60
N SER A 353 11.30 -48.65 -11.33
CA SER A 353 12.34 -49.56 -11.82
C SER A 353 12.17 -50.99 -11.28
N LYS A 354 11.88 -51.14 -9.98
CA LYS A 354 11.55 -52.44 -9.38
C LYS A 354 10.27 -53.04 -9.98
N ALA A 355 9.22 -52.24 -10.14
CA ALA A 355 7.95 -52.69 -10.74
C ALA A 355 8.14 -53.14 -12.19
N THR A 356 8.84 -52.36 -13.03
CA THR A 356 9.14 -52.75 -14.42
C THR A 356 10.04 -53.98 -14.52
N ARG A 357 10.94 -54.21 -13.56
CA ARG A 357 11.73 -55.44 -13.48
C ARG A 357 10.86 -56.65 -13.13
N VAL A 358 9.96 -56.52 -12.16
CA VAL A 358 8.99 -57.57 -11.78
C VAL A 358 8.03 -57.87 -12.94
N ASP A 359 7.55 -56.87 -13.66
CA ASP A 359 6.66 -57.08 -14.82
C ASP A 359 7.37 -57.79 -15.97
N LYS A 360 8.63 -57.43 -16.26
CA LYS A 360 9.44 -58.15 -17.28
C LYS A 360 9.69 -59.60 -16.91
N GLU A 361 9.97 -59.88 -15.63
CA GLU A 361 10.20 -61.23 -15.13
C GLU A 361 8.92 -62.07 -15.14
N THR A 362 7.80 -61.47 -14.75
CA THR A 362 6.47 -62.11 -14.80
C THR A 362 6.04 -62.38 -16.25
N ALA A 363 6.29 -61.45 -17.17
CA ALA A 363 6.02 -61.62 -18.59
C ALA A 363 6.91 -62.70 -19.22
N ARG A 364 8.18 -62.80 -18.82
CA ARG A 364 9.08 -63.87 -19.24
C ARG A 364 8.60 -65.23 -18.75
N LYS A 365 8.23 -65.34 -17.47
CA LYS A 365 7.72 -66.60 -16.89
C LYS A 365 6.43 -67.07 -17.58
N LYS A 366 5.49 -66.16 -17.85
CA LYS A 366 4.28 -66.49 -18.63
C LYS A 366 4.57 -66.95 -20.06
N ARG A 367 5.59 -66.39 -20.72
CA ARG A 367 6.01 -66.84 -22.06
C ARG A 367 6.67 -68.24 -22.00
N GLU A 368 7.47 -68.50 -20.99
CA GLU A 368 8.07 -69.82 -20.76
C GLU A 368 7.00 -70.88 -20.45
N GLU A 369 5.99 -70.56 -19.64
CA GLU A 369 4.85 -71.44 -19.35
C GLU A 369 3.97 -71.68 -20.60
N GLN A 370 3.71 -70.65 -21.41
CA GLN A 370 2.99 -70.81 -22.68
C GLN A 370 3.79 -71.64 -23.70
N ALA A 371 5.11 -71.45 -23.78
CA ALA A 371 5.97 -72.26 -24.63
C ALA A 371 6.00 -73.73 -24.16
N ALA A 372 6.09 -73.96 -22.85
CA ALA A 372 6.02 -75.30 -22.26
C ALA A 372 4.67 -75.98 -22.55
N HIS A 373 3.55 -75.28 -22.34
CA HIS A 373 2.22 -75.81 -22.65
C HIS A 373 2.06 -76.14 -24.15
N THR A 374 2.56 -75.26 -25.03
CA THR A 374 2.51 -75.49 -26.48
C THR A 374 3.34 -76.71 -26.89
N SER A 375 4.53 -76.88 -26.30
CA SER A 375 5.39 -78.05 -26.54
C SER A 375 4.75 -79.35 -26.04
N GLU A 376 4.03 -79.31 -24.91
CA GLU A 376 3.33 -80.47 -24.37
C GLU A 376 2.14 -80.87 -25.24
N VAL A 377 1.37 -79.90 -25.73
CA VAL A 377 0.26 -80.12 -26.69
C VAL A 377 0.79 -80.72 -27.99
N GLN A 378 1.90 -80.22 -28.53
CA GLN A 378 2.54 -80.80 -29.71
C GLN A 378 2.98 -82.25 -29.48
N ARG A 379 3.57 -82.57 -28.33
CA ARG A 379 3.97 -83.93 -27.96
C ARG A 379 2.76 -84.87 -27.86
N LYS A 380 1.65 -84.42 -27.26
CA LYS A 380 0.41 -85.21 -27.16
C LYS A 380 -0.23 -85.45 -28.54
N ASN A 381 -0.25 -84.44 -29.40
CA ASN A 381 -0.76 -84.57 -30.77
C ASN A 381 0.10 -85.51 -31.62
N GLU A 382 1.43 -85.47 -31.47
CA GLU A 382 2.32 -86.39 -32.20
C GLU A 382 2.19 -87.84 -31.72
N ALA A 383 2.03 -88.05 -30.40
CA ALA A 383 1.75 -89.37 -29.83
C ALA A 383 0.43 -89.95 -30.37
N ALA A 384 -0.66 -89.17 -30.34
CA ALA A 384 -1.95 -89.57 -30.88
C ALA A 384 -1.90 -89.87 -32.40
N ARG A 385 -1.07 -89.14 -33.15
CA ARG A 385 -0.86 -89.41 -34.58
C ARG A 385 -0.17 -90.76 -34.82
N LYS A 386 0.86 -91.10 -34.03
CA LYS A 386 1.57 -92.38 -34.12
C LYS A 386 0.64 -93.54 -33.76
N GLU A 387 -0.19 -93.37 -32.74
CA GLU A 387 -1.19 -94.37 -32.32
C GLU A 387 -2.24 -94.63 -33.42
N ARG A 388 -2.78 -93.58 -34.04
CA ARG A 388 -3.70 -93.72 -35.20
C ARG A 388 -3.05 -94.42 -36.39
N GLN A 389 -1.77 -94.16 -36.66
CA GLN A 389 -1.05 -94.83 -37.74
C GLN A 389 -0.82 -96.32 -37.44
N ALA A 390 -0.52 -96.68 -36.19
CA ALA A 390 -0.40 -98.07 -35.76
C ALA A 390 -1.73 -98.83 -35.90
N ALA A 391 -2.84 -98.24 -35.43
CA ALA A 391 -4.17 -98.82 -35.54
C ALA A 391 -4.62 -99.00 -37.01
N GLN A 392 -4.29 -98.05 -37.89
CA GLN A 392 -4.57 -98.17 -39.33
C GLN A 392 -3.74 -99.28 -40.00
N ALA A 393 -2.48 -99.45 -39.60
CA ALA A 393 -1.63 -100.52 -40.11
C ALA A 393 -2.11 -101.91 -39.66
N GLU A 394 -2.57 -102.04 -38.41
CA GLU A 394 -3.13 -103.28 -37.88
C GLU A 394 -4.46 -103.65 -38.56
N ALA A 395 -5.36 -102.67 -38.76
CA ALA A 395 -6.59 -102.88 -39.51
C ALA A 395 -6.32 -103.29 -40.98
N ALA A 396 -5.28 -102.75 -41.61
CA ALA A 396 -4.88 -103.15 -42.96
C ALA A 396 -4.36 -104.61 -43.01
N LYS A 397 -3.59 -105.03 -42.00
CA LYS A 397 -3.11 -106.41 -41.87
C LYS A 397 -4.26 -107.40 -41.70
N LEU A 398 -5.21 -107.10 -40.81
CA LEU A 398 -6.38 -107.94 -40.57
C LEU A 398 -7.30 -108.02 -41.81
N LYS A 399 -7.43 -106.95 -42.58
CA LYS A 399 -8.14 -106.98 -43.87
C LYS A 399 -7.48 -107.90 -44.89
N ALA A 400 -6.14 -107.91 -44.96
CA ALA A 400 -5.40 -108.82 -45.84
C ALA A 400 -5.61 -110.30 -45.42
N GLU A 401 -5.58 -110.58 -44.11
CA GLU A 401 -5.86 -111.90 -43.57
C GLU A 401 -7.31 -112.34 -43.84
N ASN A 402 -8.28 -111.42 -43.78
CA ASN A 402 -9.67 -111.70 -44.14
C ASN A 402 -9.83 -112.10 -45.62
N VAL A 403 -9.06 -111.49 -46.52
CA VAL A 403 -9.06 -111.86 -47.95
C VAL A 403 -8.50 -113.27 -48.13
N GLU A 404 -7.41 -113.61 -47.44
CA GLU A 404 -6.81 -114.95 -47.50
C GLU A 404 -7.76 -116.03 -46.95
N LEU A 405 -8.44 -115.75 -45.82
CA LEU A 405 -9.44 -116.66 -45.24
C LEU A 405 -10.63 -116.89 -46.18
N ARG A 406 -11.12 -115.84 -46.86
CA ARG A 406 -12.18 -115.97 -47.87
C ARG A 406 -11.75 -116.83 -49.06
N GLU A 407 -10.51 -116.70 -49.49
CA GLU A 407 -9.97 -117.49 -50.60
C GLU A 407 -9.76 -118.96 -50.21
N LYS A 408 -9.36 -119.24 -48.97
CA LYS A 408 -9.34 -120.60 -48.40
C LYS A 408 -10.75 -121.20 -48.34
N LEU A 409 -11.74 -120.45 -47.85
CA LEU A 409 -13.13 -120.90 -47.79
C LEU A 409 -13.66 -121.23 -49.20
N ARG A 410 -13.35 -120.40 -50.20
CA ARG A 410 -13.74 -120.65 -51.61
C ARG A 410 -13.10 -121.92 -52.16
N LYS A 411 -11.82 -122.17 -51.88
CA LYS A 411 -11.15 -123.43 -52.27
C LYS A 411 -11.80 -124.64 -51.63
N PHE A 412 -12.14 -124.57 -50.34
CA PHE A 412 -12.87 -125.65 -49.67
C PHE A 412 -14.23 -125.91 -50.34
N GLU A 413 -14.95 -124.87 -50.78
CA GLU A 413 -16.22 -125.02 -51.50
C GLU A 413 -16.07 -125.59 -52.92
N GLU A 414 -15.01 -125.20 -53.63
CA GLU A 414 -14.66 -125.75 -54.95
C GLU A 414 -14.22 -127.23 -54.86
N ASP A 415 -13.50 -127.62 -53.81
CA ASP A 415 -13.06 -129.00 -53.58
C ASP A 415 -14.21 -129.89 -53.11
N TYR A 416 -15.13 -129.37 -52.28
CA TYR A 416 -16.38 -130.06 -51.91
C TYR A 416 -17.30 -130.28 -53.12
N SER A 417 -17.29 -129.36 -54.09
CA SER A 417 -18.09 -129.49 -55.32
C SER A 417 -17.53 -130.54 -56.30
N LYS A 418 -16.27 -130.98 -56.13
CA LYS A 418 -15.62 -131.98 -57.00
C LYS A 418 -15.66 -133.40 -56.42
N GLN A 419 -15.89 -133.55 -55.12
CA GLN A 419 -16.17 -134.85 -54.51
C GLN A 419 -17.67 -135.12 -54.58
N GLY A 420 -18.06 -135.94 -55.56
CA GLY A 420 -19.42 -136.44 -55.69
C GLY A 420 -19.90 -137.11 -54.41
N GLN A 421 -21.18 -136.90 -54.10
CA GLN A 421 -21.94 -137.55 -53.03
C GLN A 421 -21.61 -139.05 -52.98
N ASP A 422 -20.82 -139.48 -52.00
CA ASP A 422 -20.84 -140.80 -51.38
C ASP A 422 -19.73 -140.86 -50.31
N GLY A 423 -20.09 -140.56 -49.06
CA GLY A 423 -19.24 -140.79 -47.88
C GLY A 423 -19.18 -139.62 -46.90
N GLU A 424 -19.77 -139.81 -45.72
CA GLU A 424 -19.65 -138.89 -44.57
C GLU A 424 -18.20 -138.79 -44.08
N ASP A 425 -17.45 -137.80 -44.59
CA ASP A 425 -16.14 -137.44 -44.05
C ASP A 425 -16.29 -136.23 -43.10
N THR A 426 -16.60 -136.54 -41.84
CA THR A 426 -16.86 -135.59 -40.75
C THR A 426 -15.70 -134.63 -40.44
N ALA A 427 -14.48 -134.95 -40.89
CA ALA A 427 -13.30 -134.09 -40.72
C ALA A 427 -13.32 -132.82 -41.60
N ALA A 428 -13.82 -132.91 -42.84
CA ALA A 428 -13.84 -131.78 -43.77
C ALA A 428 -14.92 -130.73 -43.39
N HIS A 429 -16.04 -131.17 -42.80
CA HIS A 429 -17.03 -130.28 -42.23
C HIS A 429 -16.53 -129.52 -41.00
N TYR A 430 -15.67 -130.14 -40.18
CA TYR A 430 -15.06 -129.49 -39.02
C TYR A 430 -14.05 -128.41 -39.42
N GLU A 431 -13.19 -128.67 -40.42
CA GLU A 431 -12.28 -127.64 -40.94
C GLU A 431 -13.02 -126.47 -41.61
N LYS A 432 -14.07 -126.74 -42.39
CA LYS A 432 -14.90 -125.66 -42.97
C LYS A 432 -15.54 -124.80 -41.88
N ALA A 433 -16.11 -125.41 -40.85
CA ALA A 433 -16.72 -124.70 -39.72
C ALA A 433 -15.68 -123.87 -38.95
N LYS A 434 -14.45 -124.38 -38.81
CA LYS A 434 -13.35 -123.65 -38.17
C LYS A 434 -12.92 -122.42 -38.97
N VAL A 435 -12.72 -122.55 -40.29
CA VAL A 435 -12.36 -121.42 -41.16
C VAL A 435 -13.49 -120.38 -41.21
N GLN A 436 -14.75 -120.83 -41.14
CA GLN A 436 -15.92 -119.94 -41.06
C GLN A 436 -15.94 -119.16 -39.72
N ALA A 437 -15.68 -119.82 -38.60
CA ALA A 437 -15.59 -119.17 -37.29
C ALA A 437 -14.43 -118.17 -37.22
N ASP A 438 -13.27 -118.51 -37.78
CA ASP A 438 -12.11 -117.62 -37.85
C ASP A 438 -12.39 -116.39 -38.73
N LEU A 439 -13.17 -116.56 -39.81
CA LEU A 439 -13.61 -115.45 -40.67
C LEU A 439 -14.57 -114.50 -39.95
N GLU A 440 -15.55 -115.03 -39.21
CA GLU A 440 -16.51 -114.25 -38.44
C GLU A 440 -15.81 -113.46 -37.32
N HIS A 441 -14.90 -114.11 -36.60
CA HIS A 441 -14.08 -113.47 -35.57
C HIS A 441 -13.19 -112.35 -36.16
N ALA A 442 -12.57 -112.56 -37.33
CA ALA A 442 -11.80 -111.52 -38.00
C ALA A 442 -12.67 -110.35 -38.47
N GLN A 443 -13.91 -110.60 -38.91
CA GLN A 443 -14.85 -109.53 -39.28
C GLN A 443 -15.33 -108.72 -38.07
N GLU A 444 -15.53 -109.38 -36.93
CA GLU A 444 -15.89 -108.72 -35.67
C GLU A 444 -14.77 -107.78 -35.19
N ILE A 445 -13.51 -108.24 -35.20
CA ILE A 445 -12.36 -107.40 -34.83
C ILE A 445 -12.21 -106.20 -35.77
N ILE A 446 -12.38 -106.40 -37.08
CA ILE A 446 -12.36 -105.30 -38.05
C ILE A 446 -13.49 -104.29 -37.76
N GLY A 447 -14.67 -104.77 -37.41
CA GLY A 447 -15.81 -103.94 -37.01
C GLY A 447 -15.51 -103.10 -35.76
N GLN A 448 -14.96 -103.73 -34.72
CA GLN A 448 -14.58 -103.04 -33.47
C GLN A 448 -13.48 -101.98 -33.71
N LEU A 449 -12.47 -102.29 -34.51
CA LEU A 449 -11.41 -101.32 -34.88
C LEU A 449 -11.96 -100.15 -35.71
N GLN A 450 -12.92 -100.39 -36.60
CA GLN A 450 -13.57 -99.31 -37.35
C GLN A 450 -14.44 -98.42 -36.45
N GLN A 451 -15.12 -99.01 -35.47
CA GLN A 451 -15.95 -98.27 -34.52
C GLN A 451 -15.07 -97.40 -33.59
N GLN A 452 -13.99 -97.96 -33.04
CA GLN A 452 -13.01 -97.18 -32.26
C GLN A 452 -12.36 -96.04 -33.07
N ASN A 453 -12.05 -96.27 -34.34
CA ASN A 453 -11.48 -95.22 -35.19
C ASN A 453 -12.50 -94.11 -35.50
N THR A 454 -13.79 -94.45 -35.56
CA THR A 454 -14.88 -93.49 -35.75
C THR A 454 -15.10 -92.66 -34.48
N GLU A 455 -15.07 -93.28 -33.30
CA GLU A 455 -15.17 -92.60 -32.00
C GLU A 455 -13.97 -91.69 -31.73
N MET A 456 -12.75 -92.11 -32.10
CA MET A 456 -11.54 -91.26 -32.01
C MET A 456 -11.50 -90.12 -33.03
N SER A 457 -12.37 -90.14 -34.06
CA SER A 457 -12.47 -89.09 -35.08
C SER A 457 -13.43 -87.97 -34.72
N HIS A 458 -14.24 -88.11 -33.67
CA HIS A 458 -15.06 -87.04 -33.13
C HIS A 458 -14.25 -86.32 -32.04
N PRO A 459 -13.67 -85.14 -32.31
CA PRO A 459 -13.14 -84.33 -31.22
C PRO A 459 -14.32 -83.95 -30.34
N ASN A 460 -14.33 -84.42 -29.10
CA ASN A 460 -15.14 -83.85 -28.04
C ASN A 460 -14.94 -82.34 -28.08
N GLY A 461 -15.94 -81.63 -28.59
CA GLY A 461 -16.05 -80.19 -28.56
C GLY A 461 -16.22 -79.74 -27.12
N SER A 462 -15.11 -79.72 -26.37
CA SER A 462 -14.99 -78.82 -25.23
C SER A 462 -14.66 -77.46 -25.82
N SER A 463 -15.68 -76.61 -25.84
CA SER A 463 -15.61 -75.20 -26.19
C SER A 463 -14.63 -74.48 -25.25
N VAL A 464 -13.36 -74.47 -25.61
CA VAL A 464 -12.50 -73.34 -25.24
C VAL A 464 -12.99 -72.19 -26.10
N ALA A 465 -13.78 -71.31 -25.48
CA ALA A 465 -14.15 -70.02 -26.04
C ALA A 465 -12.87 -69.27 -26.42
N VAL A 466 -12.49 -69.36 -27.69
CA VAL A 466 -11.61 -68.39 -28.33
C VAL A 466 -12.42 -67.10 -28.34
N ALA A 467 -12.18 -66.26 -27.32
CA ALA A 467 -12.65 -64.89 -27.33
C ALA A 467 -12.15 -64.25 -28.63
N THR A 468 -13.12 -63.95 -29.47
CA THR A 468 -12.98 -63.25 -30.73
C THR A 468 -12.15 -62.00 -30.54
N SER A 469 -11.26 -61.79 -31.50
CA SER A 469 -10.55 -60.55 -31.75
C SER A 469 -11.54 -59.38 -31.76
N ALA A 470 -11.64 -58.68 -30.63
CA ALA A 470 -12.03 -57.29 -30.64
C ALA A 470 -10.91 -56.52 -31.36
N SER A 471 -11.27 -55.95 -32.50
CA SER A 471 -10.48 -54.97 -33.22
C SER A 471 -10.14 -53.79 -32.30
N TYR A 472 -8.98 -53.85 -31.64
CA TYR A 472 -8.31 -52.62 -31.22
C TYR A 472 -7.77 -51.95 -32.48
N GLY A 473 -8.63 -51.15 -33.09
CA GLY A 473 -8.22 -50.13 -34.04
C GLY A 473 -7.23 -49.21 -33.34
N PHE A 474 -5.95 -49.36 -33.69
CA PHE A 474 -4.93 -48.35 -33.47
C PHE A 474 -5.33 -47.12 -34.31
N ALA A 475 -6.20 -46.27 -33.77
CA ALA A 475 -6.32 -44.91 -34.23
C ALA A 475 -5.06 -44.19 -33.77
N MET A 476 -4.13 -43.95 -34.69
CA MET A 476 -3.12 -42.90 -34.49
C MET A 476 -3.86 -41.57 -34.32
N ARG A 477 -4.11 -41.18 -33.07
CA ARG A 477 -4.30 -39.77 -32.74
C ARG A 477 -2.91 -39.17 -32.57
N SER A 478 -2.52 -38.35 -33.54
CA SER A 478 -1.46 -37.36 -33.39
C SER A 478 -1.62 -36.61 -32.06
N PRO A 479 -0.53 -36.28 -31.35
CA PRO A 479 -0.60 -35.33 -30.26
C PRO A 479 -0.91 -33.96 -30.87
N ALA A 480 -2.17 -33.55 -30.82
CA ALA A 480 -2.52 -32.15 -31.03
C ALA A 480 -1.92 -31.36 -29.86
N ALA A 481 -0.95 -30.51 -30.17
CA ALA A 481 -0.48 -29.47 -29.28
C ALA A 481 -1.69 -28.67 -28.77
N GLN A 482 -1.99 -28.79 -27.47
CA GLN A 482 -2.83 -27.82 -26.79
C GLN A 482 -2.01 -26.54 -26.65
N MET A 483 -2.22 -25.62 -27.59
CA MET A 483 -2.00 -24.20 -27.28
C MET A 483 -3.02 -23.79 -26.20
N PRO A 484 -2.62 -23.00 -25.20
CA PRO A 484 -3.56 -22.47 -24.22
C PRO A 484 -4.57 -21.56 -24.94
N LYS A 485 -5.85 -21.88 -24.82
CA LYS A 485 -6.93 -20.97 -25.24
C LYS A 485 -6.87 -19.71 -24.36
N PRO A 486 -6.96 -18.49 -24.94
CA PRO A 486 -7.06 -17.28 -24.15
C PRO A 486 -8.37 -17.29 -23.36
N ALA A 487 -8.27 -16.94 -22.08
CA ALA A 487 -9.43 -16.67 -21.24
C ALA A 487 -10.22 -15.50 -21.85
N VAL A 488 -11.38 -15.80 -22.43
CA VAL A 488 -12.39 -14.78 -22.72
C VAL A 488 -13.08 -14.46 -21.39
N PRO A 489 -13.15 -13.18 -20.98
CA PRO A 489 -13.66 -12.80 -19.68
C PRO A 489 -15.17 -13.01 -19.65
N HIS A 490 -15.66 -13.85 -18.73
CA HIS A 490 -17.05 -13.77 -18.33
C HIS A 490 -17.30 -12.46 -17.59
N PRO A 491 -18.45 -11.80 -17.82
CA PRO A 491 -18.78 -10.55 -17.17
C PRO A 491 -18.91 -10.79 -15.66
N THR A 492 -18.08 -10.09 -14.90
CA THR A 492 -18.14 -10.02 -13.45
C THR A 492 -19.50 -9.42 -13.08
N GLN A 493 -20.44 -10.26 -12.64
CA GLN A 493 -21.57 -9.79 -11.85
C GLN A 493 -20.98 -9.15 -10.60
N MET A 494 -21.10 -7.83 -10.49
CA MET A 494 -20.79 -7.13 -9.26
C MET A 494 -21.72 -7.65 -8.15
N PRO A 495 -21.21 -8.01 -6.97
CA PRO A 495 -22.05 -8.11 -5.80
C PRO A 495 -22.54 -6.69 -5.48
N SER A 496 -23.84 -6.46 -5.67
CA SER A 496 -24.53 -5.30 -5.11
C SER A 496 -24.43 -5.41 -3.59
N PHE A 497 -23.55 -4.62 -2.96
CA PHE A 497 -23.67 -4.31 -1.54
C PHE A 497 -24.86 -3.38 -1.36
N GLY A 498 -26.05 -3.97 -1.28
CA GLY A 498 -27.22 -3.34 -0.71
C GLY A 498 -27.03 -3.23 0.79
N ILE A 499 -26.58 -2.07 1.26
CA ILE A 499 -26.70 -1.72 2.68
C ILE A 499 -28.16 -1.34 2.90
N ALA A 500 -28.96 -2.30 3.35
CA ALA A 500 -30.22 -2.02 4.01
C ALA A 500 -29.92 -1.39 5.38
N PRO A 501 -30.67 -0.34 5.79
CA PRO A 501 -30.44 0.32 7.06
C PRO A 501 -30.91 -0.57 8.23
N PRO A 502 -30.19 -0.64 9.35
CA PRO A 502 -30.72 -1.26 10.54
C PRO A 502 -31.77 -0.34 11.18
N ASN A 503 -33.04 -0.73 11.06
CA ASN A 503 -34.05 -0.40 12.04
C ASN A 503 -33.69 -1.11 13.35
N GLY A 504 -33.58 -0.37 14.45
CA GLY A 504 -33.63 -0.99 15.78
C GLY A 504 -32.89 -0.26 16.90
N LEU A 505 -33.66 0.56 17.61
CA LEU A 505 -33.60 0.78 19.07
C LEU A 505 -32.46 1.64 19.63
N LEU A 506 -32.85 2.88 19.95
CA LEU A 506 -32.27 3.76 20.96
C LEU A 506 -31.96 3.01 22.27
N PRO A 507 -30.83 3.35 22.91
CA PRO A 507 -30.82 3.50 24.35
C PRO A 507 -30.24 4.86 24.77
N GLY A 508 -31.05 5.57 25.56
CA GLY A 508 -30.59 6.34 26.72
C GLY A 508 -29.62 7.48 26.51
N GLN A 509 -30.14 8.70 26.61
CA GLN A 509 -29.38 9.86 27.09
C GLN A 509 -28.62 9.50 28.37
N MET A 510 -27.28 9.50 28.33
CA MET A 510 -26.47 9.73 29.52
C MET A 510 -25.92 11.14 29.47
N VAL A 511 -26.48 11.98 30.32
CA VAL A 511 -26.02 13.32 30.65
C VAL A 511 -24.71 13.16 31.44
N PHE A 512 -23.57 13.50 30.85
CA PHE A 512 -22.34 13.68 31.61
C PHE A 512 -22.37 15.05 32.31
N GLY A 513 -22.81 15.05 33.57
CA GLY A 513 -22.58 16.15 34.49
C GLY A 513 -21.10 16.20 34.87
N ILE A 514 -20.40 17.23 34.38
CA ILE A 514 -19.04 17.55 34.82
C ILE A 514 -19.15 18.15 36.23
N ALA A 515 -18.75 17.38 37.25
CA ALA A 515 -18.56 17.89 38.59
C ALA A 515 -17.25 18.70 38.66
N PRO A 516 -17.21 19.84 39.37
CA PRO A 516 -16.00 20.64 39.52
C PRO A 516 -14.95 19.94 40.42
N PRO A 517 -13.64 20.21 40.23
CA PRO A 517 -12.58 19.49 40.91
C PRO A 517 -12.54 19.82 42.41
N GLN A 518 -12.56 18.78 43.25
CA GLN A 518 -12.27 18.91 44.66
C GLN A 518 -10.77 19.14 44.89
N ARG A 519 -10.45 20.16 45.69
CA ARG A 519 -9.10 20.46 46.17
C ARG A 519 -8.60 19.32 47.06
N THR A 520 -7.63 18.55 46.56
CA THR A 520 -6.80 17.67 47.38
C THR A 520 -5.82 18.50 48.20
N ARG A 521 -5.96 18.44 49.53
CA ARG A 521 -4.95 18.94 50.48
C ARG A 521 -3.71 18.05 50.42
N VAL A 522 -2.55 18.65 50.18
CA VAL A 522 -1.23 18.03 50.31
C VAL A 522 -0.94 17.78 51.81
N PRO A 523 -0.53 16.58 52.23
CA PRO A 523 -0.09 16.34 53.60
C PRO A 523 1.32 16.91 53.82
N THR A 524 1.44 17.73 54.86
CA THR A 524 2.72 18.25 55.37
C THR A 524 3.42 17.17 56.18
N SER A 525 4.29 16.37 55.55
CA SER A 525 5.38 15.70 56.27
C SER A 525 6.46 15.23 55.30
N LEU A 526 7.61 15.92 55.33
CA LEU A 526 8.97 15.40 55.20
C LEU A 526 9.90 16.57 54.81
N ARG A 527 10.32 17.32 55.84
CA ARG A 527 11.53 18.15 55.79
C ARG A 527 12.38 17.77 56.99
N ALA A 528 13.27 16.81 56.77
CA ALA A 528 14.40 16.50 57.65
C ALA A 528 15.48 15.78 56.84
N ARG A 529 16.24 16.55 56.06
CA ARG A 529 17.70 16.50 55.88
C ARG A 529 18.12 17.36 54.70
#